data_AF-A0AAD5BMW1-F1
#
_entry.id   AF-A0AAD5BMW1-F1
#
_cell.length_a   1.000
_cell.length_b   1.000
_cell.length_c   1.000
_cell.angle_alpha   90.00
_cell.angle_beta   90.00
_cell.angle_gamma   90.00
#
_symmetry.space_group_name_H-M   'P 1'
#
loop_
_entity.id
_entity.type
_entity.pdbx_description
1 polymer ?
#
loop_
_entity_poly.entity_id
_entity_poly.type
_entity_poly.pdbx_seq_one_letter_code
_entity_poly.pdbx_strand_id
1 'polypeptide(L)'
;MAKINPHKTLFFDDSIRNIQTSKLTGLTTVLVGSSQRKPGVDYALESIHNMREAFPELWESVSKSLEVSVSQKIAIETPVEA
;
A
#
# COMPACT_ATOMS: atom_id res chain seq x y z
N MET A 1 -17.89 -6.71 -6.53
CA MET A 1 -17.18 -5.83 -5.57
C MET A 1 -16.23 -6.70 -4.74
N ALA A 2 -14.97 -6.30 -4.58
CA ALA A 2 -14.09 -6.96 -3.62
C ALA A 2 -14.64 -6.74 -2.18
N LYS A 3 -14.57 -7.75 -1.33
CA LYS A 3 -14.96 -7.65 0.10
C LYS A 3 -13.81 -7.04 0.91
N ILE A 4 -13.49 -5.78 0.63
CA ILE A 4 -12.43 -5.02 1.31
C ILE A 4 -13.03 -4.05 2.33
N ASN A 5 -12.33 -3.82 3.45
CA ASN A 5 -12.69 -2.78 4.42
C ASN A 5 -11.90 -1.50 4.07
N PRO A 6 -12.56 -0.44 3.57
CA PRO A 6 -11.86 0.77 3.14
C PRO A 6 -11.02 1.43 4.23
N HIS A 7 -11.47 1.36 5.49
CA HIS A 7 -10.78 1.96 6.64
C HIS A 7 -9.55 1.17 7.10
N LYS A 8 -9.32 -0.03 6.55
CA LYS A 8 -8.13 -0.85 6.81
C LYS A 8 -7.32 -1.12 5.53
N THR A 9 -7.57 -0.36 4.48
CA THR A 9 -6.95 -0.56 3.17
C THR A 9 -6.17 0.69 2.76
N LEU A 10 -4.90 0.50 2.40
CA LEU A 10 -4.06 1.53 1.79
C LEU A 10 -4.13 1.40 0.26
N PHE A 11 -4.27 2.54 -0.42
CA PHE A 11 -4.31 2.64 -1.87
C PHE A 11 -3.09 3.43 -2.36
N PHE A 12 -2.20 2.76 -3.09
CA PHE A 12 -0.98 3.35 -3.65
C PHE A 12 -1.16 3.59 -5.15
N ASP A 13 -0.83 4.79 -5.62
CA ASP A 13 -0.91 5.15 -7.04
C ASP A 13 0.00 6.38 -7.31
N ASP A 14 0.53 6.52 -8.52
CA ASP A 14 1.33 7.68 -8.95
C ASP A 14 0.46 8.74 -9.66
N SER A 15 -0.79 8.41 -9.98
CA SER A 15 -1.78 9.32 -10.56
C SER A 15 -2.61 10.00 -9.47
N ILE A 16 -2.48 11.34 -9.38
CA ILE A 16 -3.32 12.18 -8.51
C ILE A 16 -4.81 11.98 -8.77
N ARG A 17 -5.21 11.72 -10.02
CA ARG A 17 -6.61 11.48 -10.37
C ARG A 17 -7.15 10.22 -9.70
N ASN A 18 -6.34 9.16 -9.69
CA ASN A 18 -6.71 7.89 -9.07
C ASN A 18 -6.76 8.03 -7.56
N ILE A 19 -5.77 8.72 -6.97
CA ILE A 19 -5.74 9.06 -5.54
C ILE A 19 -7.01 9.78 -5.11
N GLN A 20 -7.42 10.83 -5.82
CA GLN A 20 -8.62 11.59 -5.48
C GLN A 20 -9.89 10.73 -5.57
N THR A 21 -9.98 9.89 -6.61
CA THR A 21 -11.12 8.96 -6.78
C THR A 21 -11.18 7.96 -5.63
N SER A 22 -10.05 7.33 -5.30
CA SER A 22 -9.95 6.38 -4.19
C SER A 22 -10.26 7.02 -2.84
N LYS A 23 -9.82 8.26 -2.62
CA LYS A 23 -10.14 9.02 -1.41
C LYS A 23 -11.65 9.18 -1.19
N LEU A 24 -12.39 9.46 -2.26
CA LEU A 24 -13.86 9.57 -2.21
C LEU A 24 -14.56 8.24 -1.88
N THR A 25 -13.91 7.11 -2.13
CA THR A 25 -14.42 5.77 -1.75
C THR A 25 -14.13 5.39 -0.30
N GLY A 26 -13.44 6.25 0.46
CA GLY A 26 -13.11 6.03 1.87
C GLY A 26 -11.80 5.28 2.12
N LEU A 27 -10.97 5.09 1.09
CA LEU A 27 -9.65 4.49 1.21
C LEU A 27 -8.64 5.49 1.79
N THR A 28 -7.64 4.98 2.52
CA THR A 28 -6.44 5.73 2.87
C THR A 28 -5.49 5.72 1.68
N THR A 29 -4.96 6.88 1.29
CA THR A 29 -4.27 7.04 0.00
C THR A 29 -2.79 7.41 0.13
N VAL A 30 -1.95 6.84 -0.73
CA VAL A 30 -0.51 7.09 -0.79
C VAL A 30 -0.12 7.46 -2.22
N LEU A 31 0.30 8.70 -2.42
CA LEU A 31 0.86 9.14 -3.70
C LEU A 31 2.31 8.67 -3.82
N VAL A 32 2.63 7.92 -4.86
CA VAL A 32 4.01 7.45 -5.13
C VAL A 32 4.67 8.35 -6.19
N GLY A 33 5.99 8.54 -6.10
CA GLY A 33 6.77 9.38 -7.02
C GLY A 33 6.94 10.83 -6.53
N SER A 34 6.61 11.13 -5.28
CA SER A 34 6.75 12.46 -4.69
C SER A 34 6.97 12.36 -3.18
N SER A 35 8.00 13.02 -2.66
CA SER A 35 8.18 13.19 -1.21
C SER A 35 7.24 14.24 -0.61
N GLN A 36 6.64 15.09 -1.46
CA GLN A 36 5.72 16.13 -1.03
C GLN A 36 4.27 15.64 -1.05
N ARG A 37 3.60 15.73 0.10
CA ARG A 37 2.17 15.50 0.23
C ARG A 37 1.38 16.65 -0.39
N LYS A 38 0.41 16.31 -1.24
CA LYS A 38 -0.52 17.28 -1.86
C LYS A 38 -1.85 17.34 -1.09
N PRO A 39 -2.61 18.45 -1.22
CA PRO A 39 -3.96 18.52 -0.66
C PRO A 39 -4.84 17.35 -1.14
N GLY A 40 -5.59 16.74 -0.22
CA GLY A 40 -6.46 15.60 -0.54
C GLY A 40 -5.75 14.24 -0.64
N VAL A 41 -4.45 14.17 -0.33
CA VAL A 41 -3.69 12.92 -0.22
C VAL A 41 -3.36 12.67 1.25
N ASP A 42 -3.43 11.42 1.72
CA ASP A 42 -3.09 11.09 3.11
C ASP A 42 -1.57 11.02 3.31
N TYR A 43 -0.87 10.29 2.44
CA TYR A 43 0.58 10.10 2.51
C TYR A 43 1.24 10.29 1.13
N ALA A 44 2.53 10.57 1.12
CA ALA A 44 3.32 10.60 -0.11
C ALA A 44 4.64 9.88 0.10
N LEU A 45 5.05 9.11 -0.90
CA LEU A 45 6.33 8.41 -0.96
C LEU A 45 7.06 8.79 -2.23
N GLU A 46 8.36 9.06 -2.11
CA GLU A 46 9.21 9.30 -3.27
C GLU A 46 9.34 8.04 -4.14
N SER A 47 9.49 6.88 -3.51
CA SER A 47 9.57 5.58 -4.18
C SER A 47 8.76 4.54 -3.41
N ILE A 48 8.17 3.58 -4.13
CA ILE A 48 7.44 2.46 -3.50
C ILE A 48 8.35 1.64 -2.58
N HIS A 49 9.66 1.61 -2.88
CA HIS A 49 10.66 0.93 -2.06
C HIS A 49 10.75 1.46 -0.62
N ASN A 50 10.32 2.70 -0.37
CA ASN A 50 10.30 3.29 0.97
C ASN A 50 9.11 2.81 1.83
N MET A 51 8.20 1.98 1.29
CA MET A 51 6.99 1.57 2.01
C MET A 51 7.28 0.83 3.33
N ARG A 52 8.38 0.08 3.41
CA ARG A 52 8.73 -0.66 4.63
C ARG A 52 9.14 0.26 5.78
N GLU A 53 9.81 1.36 5.45
CA GLU A 53 10.19 2.38 6.43
C GLU A 53 9.01 3.28 6.78
N ALA A 54 8.18 3.61 5.80
CA ALA A 54 7.03 4.49 5.99
C ALA A 54 5.85 3.83 6.71
N PHE A 55 5.68 2.52 6.53
CA PHE A 55 4.58 1.71 7.09
C PHE A 55 5.11 0.40 7.69
N PRO A 56 5.97 0.47 8.72
CA PRO A 56 6.59 -0.72 9.33
C PRO A 56 5.54 -1.70 9.89
N GLU A 57 4.37 -1.21 10.31
CA GLU A 57 3.28 -2.00 10.86
C GLU A 57 2.72 -3.04 9.87
N LEU A 58 2.84 -2.79 8.56
CA LEU A 58 2.43 -3.74 7.53
C LEU A 58 3.30 -5.00 7.54
N TRP A 59 4.57 -4.90 7.98
CA TRP A 59 5.49 -6.02 8.14
C TRP A 59 5.52 -6.60 9.55
N GLU A 60 5.30 -5.80 10.58
CA GLU A 60 5.29 -6.27 11.97
C GLU A 60 4.05 -7.11 12.32
N SER A 61 2.94 -6.92 11.62
CA SER A 61 1.72 -7.74 11.81
C SER A 61 1.86 -9.18 11.30
N VAL A 62 2.83 -9.40 10.41
CA VAL A 62 3.09 -10.69 9.77
C VAL A 62 3.75 -11.66 10.76
N SER A 63 4.61 -11.19 11.68
CA SER A 63 5.29 -12.07 12.65
C SER A 63 4.38 -12.64 13.76
N LYS A 64 3.24 -12.01 14.08
CA LYS A 64 2.25 -12.60 15.03
C LYS A 64 1.24 -13.55 14.39
N SER A 65 1.09 -13.53 13.06
CA SER A 65 0.10 -14.33 12.33
C SER A 65 0.72 -15.42 11.44
N LEU A 66 2.02 -15.34 11.15
CA LEU A 66 2.75 -16.33 10.37
C LEU A 66 3.00 -17.66 11.09
N GLU A 67 3.10 -17.72 12.42
CA GLU A 67 3.20 -19.03 13.11
C GLU A 67 2.00 -19.94 12.81
N VAL A 68 0.86 -19.38 12.40
CA VAL A 68 -0.35 -20.14 12.04
C VAL A 68 -0.58 -20.19 10.51
N SER A 69 0.08 -19.33 9.71
CA SER A 69 -0.33 -19.09 8.31
C SER A 69 0.76 -19.16 7.23
N VAL A 70 2.02 -19.50 7.56
CA VAL A 70 3.12 -19.68 6.56
C VAL A 70 2.80 -20.77 5.50
N SER A 71 1.74 -21.56 5.69
CA SER A 71 1.33 -22.57 4.70
C SER A 71 0.61 -22.01 3.46
N GLN A 72 0.15 -20.75 3.44
CA GLN A 72 -0.54 -20.18 2.27
C GLN A 72 0.33 -19.19 1.48
N LYS A 73 1.16 -19.77 0.62
CA LYS A 73 1.54 -19.28 -0.72
C LYS A 73 1.83 -17.77 -0.83
N ILE A 74 3.02 -17.37 -0.37
CA ILE A 74 3.64 -16.13 -0.84
C ILE A 74 3.88 -16.30 -2.35
N ALA A 75 3.21 -15.48 -3.17
CA ALA A 75 3.49 -15.41 -4.60
C ALA A 75 4.88 -14.81 -4.78
N ILE A 76 5.86 -15.68 -4.96
CA ILE A 76 7.23 -15.33 -5.34
C ILE A 76 7.21 -14.52 -6.64
N GLU A 77 7.84 -13.35 -6.60
CA GLU A 77 7.98 -12.43 -7.71
C GLU A 77 8.66 -13.13 -8.90
N THR A 78 8.20 -12.85 -10.12
CA THR A 78 8.83 -13.32 -11.35
C THR A 78 9.97 -12.37 -11.70
N PRO A 79 11.21 -12.83 -11.89
CA PRO A 79 12.29 -11.95 -12.31
C PRO A 79 12.01 -11.43 -13.73
N VAL A 80 12.14 -10.11 -13.91
CA VAL A 80 12.07 -9.47 -15.22
C VAL A 80 13.47 -9.52 -15.83
N GLU A 81 13.63 -10.26 -16.92
CA GLU A 81 14.83 -10.21 -17.74
C GLU A 81 14.73 -9.01 -18.71
N ALA A 82 15.86 -8.31 -18.88
CA ALA A 82 15.99 -7.13 -19.73
C ALA A 82 16.07 -7.47 -21.23
#